data_AF-A0A914Z9X9-F1
#
_entry.id   AF-A0A914Z9X9-F1
#
_cell.length_a   1.000
_cell.length_b   1.000
_cell.length_c   1.000
_cell.angle_alpha   90.00
_cell.angle_beta   90.00
_cell.angle_gamma   90.00
#
_symmetry.space_group_name_H-M   'P 1'
#
loop_
_entity.id
_entity.type
_entity.pdbx_description
1 polymer ?
#
loop_
_entity_poly.entity_id
_entity_poly.type
_entity_poly.pdbx_seq_one_letter_code
_entity_poly.pdbx_strand_id
1 'polypeptide(L)'
;MSDIDFNYADEDSYETELAELYSYSEMEDWAIGLESFHKYTYNRNLPQQFKSMEVNEKKRFIADVIEMLESTESSIRLEAARLVLYLLQGAFGDFRTTDEEENEVNIDELNFQQDKGTGGYEHDCLLNGAINAYFCYQQGLYPVSC
;
A
#
# COMPACT_ATOMS: atom_id res chain seq x y z
N MET A 1 4.43 -17.47 46.41
CA MET A 1 4.22 -17.97 45.04
C MET A 1 4.67 -16.85 44.14
N SER A 2 5.82 -17.01 43.50
CA SER A 2 6.31 -16.08 42.48
C SER A 2 5.63 -16.45 41.17
N ASP A 3 4.85 -15.54 40.61
CA ASP A 3 4.27 -15.69 39.28
C ASP A 3 5.38 -15.88 38.25
N ILE A 4 5.24 -16.90 37.42
CA ILE A 4 6.11 -17.14 36.27
C ILE A 4 5.59 -16.21 35.18
N ASP A 5 6.38 -15.18 34.83
CA ASP A 5 6.12 -14.39 33.63
C ASP A 5 6.39 -15.27 32.41
N PHE A 6 5.32 -15.67 31.72
CA PHE A 6 5.41 -16.32 30.43
C PHE A 6 5.70 -15.24 29.38
N ASN A 7 6.98 -15.09 29.02
CA ASN A 7 7.39 -14.25 27.91
C ASN A 7 7.29 -15.07 26.61
N TYR A 8 6.24 -14.81 25.83
CA TYR A 8 6.04 -15.38 24.50
C TYR A 8 6.96 -14.65 23.51
N ALA A 9 8.25 -14.99 23.54
CA ALA A 9 9.26 -14.40 22.66
C ALA A 9 9.08 -14.78 21.17
N ASP A 10 8.06 -15.58 20.87
CA ASP A 10 7.55 -15.95 19.55
C ASP A 10 6.26 -15.19 19.17
N GLU A 11 5.90 -14.12 19.88
CA GLU A 11 4.80 -13.26 19.46
C GLU A 11 5.16 -12.56 18.15
N ASP A 12 4.49 -12.95 17.06
CA ASP A 12 4.68 -12.38 15.73
C ASP A 12 4.39 -10.87 15.77
N SER A 13 5.37 -10.07 15.37
CA SER A 13 5.18 -8.63 15.27
C SER A 13 4.41 -8.29 13.99
N TYR A 14 3.57 -7.27 14.03
CA TYR A 14 2.83 -6.84 12.85
C TYR A 14 3.78 -6.40 11.72
N GLU A 15 4.98 -5.90 12.07
CA GLU A 15 6.03 -5.62 11.10
C GLU A 15 6.55 -6.89 10.43
N THR A 16 6.81 -7.96 11.20
CA THR A 16 7.27 -9.25 10.66
C THR A 16 6.25 -9.83 9.69
N GLU A 17 4.97 -9.85 10.08
CA GLU A 17 3.88 -10.34 9.23
C GLU A 17 3.73 -9.53 7.94
N LEU A 18 3.88 -8.20 8.01
CA LEU A 18 3.85 -7.34 6.83
C LEU A 18 5.05 -7.61 5.90
N ALA A 19 6.26 -7.75 6.46
CA ALA A 19 7.45 -8.07 5.67
C ALA A 19 7.28 -9.42 4.94
N GLU A 20 6.74 -10.43 5.63
CA GLU A 20 6.38 -11.73 5.07
C GLU A 20 5.33 -11.61 3.96
N LEU A 21 4.23 -10.89 4.21
CA LEU A 21 3.16 -10.65 3.25
C LEU A 21 3.67 -10.06 1.92
N TYR A 22 4.56 -9.07 2.00
CA TYR A 22 5.14 -8.43 0.82
C TYR A 22 6.28 -9.24 0.20
N SER A 23 6.80 -10.29 0.84
CA SER A 23 7.91 -11.11 0.33
C SER A 23 7.51 -12.52 -0.16
N TYR A 24 6.32 -13.01 0.20
CA TYR A 24 5.76 -14.28 -0.27
C TYR A 24 4.99 -14.19 -1.60
N SER A 25 4.46 -15.32 -2.07
CA SER A 25 3.74 -15.49 -3.35
C SER A 25 2.56 -14.56 -3.60
N GLU A 26 2.13 -13.80 -2.60
CA GLU A 26 1.05 -12.83 -2.73
C GLU A 26 1.51 -11.55 -3.42
N MET A 27 2.82 -11.24 -3.48
CA MET A 27 3.38 -10.02 -4.10
C MET A 27 2.80 -9.74 -5.50
N GLU A 28 2.53 -10.77 -6.31
CA GLU A 28 1.91 -10.63 -7.63
C GLU A 28 0.53 -9.97 -7.57
N ASP A 29 -0.29 -10.30 -6.57
CA ASP A 29 -1.62 -9.71 -6.38
C ASP A 29 -1.53 -8.24 -5.92
N TRP A 30 -0.53 -7.91 -5.11
CA TRP A 30 -0.25 -6.53 -4.65
C TRP A 30 0.29 -5.65 -5.77
N ALA A 31 1.11 -6.22 -6.66
CA ALA A 31 1.64 -5.54 -7.83
C ALA A 31 0.53 -5.03 -8.76
N ILE A 32 -0.59 -5.76 -8.87
CA ILE A 32 -1.75 -5.34 -9.65
C ILE A 32 -2.36 -4.03 -9.11
N GLY A 33 -2.39 -3.86 -7.79
CA GLY A 33 -2.87 -2.63 -7.14
C GLY A 33 -1.98 -1.44 -7.47
N LEU A 34 -0.65 -1.63 -7.35
CA LEU A 34 0.35 -0.62 -7.71
C LEU A 34 0.30 -0.26 -9.20
N GLU A 35 0.21 -1.25 -10.08
CA GLU A 35 0.08 -1.04 -11.53
C GLU A 35 -1.21 -0.26 -11.86
N SER A 36 -2.33 -0.63 -11.23
CA SER A 36 -3.60 0.09 -11.39
C SER A 36 -3.47 1.55 -10.96
N PHE A 37 -2.76 1.82 -9.87
CA PHE A 37 -2.49 3.18 -9.40
C PHE A 37 -1.61 3.96 -10.38
N HIS A 38 -0.48 3.40 -10.83
CA HIS A 38 0.40 4.06 -11.80
C HIS A 38 -0.33 4.35 -13.13
N LYS A 39 -1.12 3.40 -13.62
CA LYS A 39 -1.94 3.60 -14.81
C LYS A 39 -2.96 4.72 -14.60
N TYR A 40 -3.63 4.74 -13.45
CA TYR A 40 -4.59 5.80 -13.11
C TYR A 40 -3.95 7.18 -13.08
N THR A 41 -2.81 7.32 -12.40
CA THR A 41 -2.11 8.59 -12.22
C THR A 41 -1.46 9.07 -13.52
N TYR A 42 -0.86 8.16 -14.29
CA TYR A 42 -0.30 8.46 -15.61
C TYR A 42 -1.37 9.03 -16.56
N ASN A 43 -2.53 8.37 -16.65
CA ASN A 43 -3.62 8.81 -17.53
C ASN A 43 -4.22 10.17 -17.15
N ARG A 44 -4.04 10.60 -15.90
CA ARG A 44 -4.54 11.87 -15.36
C ARG A 44 -3.45 12.92 -15.13
N ASN A 45 -2.20 12.67 -15.54
CA ASN A 45 -1.04 13.52 -15.27
C ASN A 45 -0.87 13.87 -13.78
N LEU A 46 -1.14 12.92 -12.90
CA LEU A 46 -0.92 13.05 -11.45
C LEU A 46 0.45 12.49 -11.05
N PRO A 47 1.00 12.92 -9.91
CA PRO A 47 2.21 12.32 -9.34
C PRO A 47 2.08 10.79 -9.20
N GLN A 48 3.17 10.07 -9.45
CA GLN A 48 3.23 8.61 -9.34
C GLN A 48 3.31 8.10 -7.89
N GLN A 49 3.51 8.99 -6.94
CA GLN A 49 3.50 8.69 -5.51
C GLN A 49 2.30 9.38 -4.86
N PHE A 50 1.55 8.68 -4.02
CA PHE A 50 0.40 9.26 -3.35
C PHE A 50 0.85 10.36 -2.37
N LYS A 51 1.95 10.17 -1.64
CA LYS A 51 2.51 11.16 -0.71
C LYS A 51 2.84 12.50 -1.36
N SER A 52 3.24 12.51 -2.64
CA SER A 52 3.66 13.72 -3.36
C SER A 52 2.50 14.51 -3.97
N MET A 53 1.29 13.94 -3.98
CA MET A 53 0.08 14.65 -4.41
C MET A 53 -0.31 15.76 -3.43
N GLU A 54 -0.74 16.90 -3.96
CA GLU A 54 -1.35 17.95 -3.16
C GLU A 54 -2.68 17.48 -2.56
N VAL A 55 -3.10 18.11 -1.46
CA VAL A 55 -4.37 17.76 -0.79
C VAL A 55 -5.56 17.82 -1.75
N ASN A 56 -5.60 18.80 -2.66
CA ASN A 56 -6.68 18.91 -3.65
C ASN A 56 -6.65 17.79 -4.68
N GLU A 57 -5.46 17.32 -5.07
CA GLU A 57 -5.28 16.19 -5.98
C GLU A 57 -5.73 14.89 -5.31
N LYS A 58 -5.35 14.67 -4.04
CA LYS A 58 -5.82 13.52 -3.24
C LYS A 58 -7.33 13.50 -3.10
N LYS A 59 -7.96 14.66 -2.85
CA LYS A 59 -9.43 14.74 -2.76
C LYS A 59 -10.11 14.40 -4.09
N ARG A 60 -9.58 14.91 -5.20
CA ARG A 60 -10.09 14.58 -6.54
C ARG A 60 -9.91 13.10 -6.85
N PHE A 61 -8.74 12.54 -6.54
CA PHE A 61 -8.48 11.11 -6.66
C PHE A 61 -9.54 10.28 -5.94
N ILE A 62 -9.85 10.58 -4.67
CA ILE A 62 -10.85 9.81 -3.92
C ILE A 62 -12.26 10.00 -4.48
N ALA A 63 -12.62 11.22 -4.90
CA ALA A 63 -13.92 11.48 -5.51
C ALA A 63 -14.12 10.67 -6.81
N ASP A 64 -13.12 10.66 -7.68
CA ASP A 64 -13.11 9.86 -8.92
C ASP A 64 -13.21 8.35 -8.60
N VAL A 65 -12.49 7.87 -7.58
CA VAL A 65 -12.55 6.46 -7.15
C VAL A 65 -13.94 6.08 -6.63
N ILE A 66 -14.61 6.96 -5.88
CA ILE A 66 -15.99 6.77 -5.44
C ILE A 66 -16.93 6.66 -6.66
N GLU A 67 -16.79 7.55 -7.64
CA GLU A 67 -17.58 7.48 -8.88
C GLU A 67 -17.34 6.17 -9.63
N MET A 68 -16.08 5.72 -9.72
CA MET A 68 -15.74 4.45 -10.36
C MET A 68 -16.33 3.24 -9.63
N LEU A 69 -16.43 3.27 -8.29
CA LEU A 69 -17.08 2.21 -7.49
C LEU A 69 -18.58 2.11 -7.76
N GLU A 70 -19.23 3.22 -8.14
CA GLU A 70 -20.66 3.26 -8.49
C GLU A 70 -20.96 2.85 -9.94
N SER A 71 -19.93 2.57 -10.74
CA SER A 71 -20.09 2.17 -12.14
C SER A 71 -20.90 0.87 -12.30
N THR A 72 -21.71 0.81 -13.37
CA THR A 72 -22.46 -0.41 -13.74
C THR A 72 -21.52 -1.52 -14.25
N GLU A 73 -20.37 -1.15 -14.80
CA GLU A 73 -19.37 -2.09 -15.33
C GLU A 73 -18.52 -2.69 -14.21
N SER A 74 -18.48 -4.03 -14.14
CA SER A 74 -17.73 -4.72 -13.08
C SER A 74 -16.22 -4.52 -13.16
N SER A 75 -15.67 -4.35 -14.36
CA SER A 75 -14.25 -4.07 -14.58
C SER A 75 -13.82 -2.74 -13.95
N ILE A 76 -14.63 -1.69 -14.13
CA ILE A 76 -14.37 -0.36 -13.57
C ILE A 76 -14.44 -0.40 -12.04
N ARG A 77 -15.46 -1.07 -11.47
CA ARG A 77 -15.56 -1.25 -10.02
C ARG A 77 -14.38 -2.03 -9.44
N LEU A 78 -13.90 -3.05 -10.15
CA LEU A 78 -12.74 -3.84 -9.74
C LEU A 78 -11.45 -3.01 -9.75
N GLU A 79 -11.26 -2.17 -10.77
CA GLU A 79 -10.13 -1.23 -10.84
C GLU A 79 -10.20 -0.22 -9.68
N ALA A 80 -11.38 0.33 -9.38
CA ALA A 80 -11.59 1.22 -8.25
C ALA A 80 -11.30 0.55 -6.90
N ALA A 81 -11.76 -0.70 -6.71
CA ALA A 81 -11.49 -1.47 -5.50
C ALA A 81 -9.99 -1.71 -5.30
N ARG A 82 -9.23 -1.97 -6.38
CA ARG A 82 -7.77 -2.10 -6.32
C ARG A 82 -7.08 -0.79 -5.89
N LEU A 83 -7.54 0.35 -6.41
CA LEU A 83 -7.03 1.66 -6.01
C LEU A 83 -7.29 1.93 -4.52
N VAL A 84 -8.48 1.59 -4.01
CA VAL A 84 -8.79 1.69 -2.59
C VAL A 84 -7.87 0.78 -1.77
N LEU A 85 -7.76 -0.49 -2.15
CA LEU A 85 -6.90 -1.45 -1.45
C LEU A 85 -5.47 -0.93 -1.37
N TYR A 86 -4.90 -0.50 -2.50
CA TYR A 86 -3.54 0.07 -2.55
C TYR A 86 -3.32 1.21 -1.53
N LEU A 87 -4.29 2.10 -1.36
CA LEU A 87 -4.21 3.18 -0.35
C LEU A 87 -4.26 2.64 1.09
N LEU A 88 -5.16 1.70 1.37
CA LEU A 88 -5.32 1.12 2.71
C LEU A 88 -4.14 0.24 3.13
N GLN A 89 -3.40 -0.26 2.14
CA GLN A 89 -2.14 -0.98 2.31
C GLN A 89 -0.95 -0.06 2.60
N GLY A 90 -1.21 1.26 2.71
CA GLY A 90 -0.21 2.26 3.06
C GLY A 90 0.48 2.93 1.89
N ALA A 91 -0.01 2.71 0.67
CA ALA A 91 0.62 3.19 -0.56
C ALA A 91 2.12 2.84 -0.58
N PHE A 92 2.45 1.56 -0.34
CA PHE A 92 3.81 1.07 -0.11
C PHE A 92 4.82 1.48 -1.21
N GLY A 93 4.35 1.71 -2.44
CA GLY A 93 5.17 2.23 -3.54
C GLY A 93 5.77 3.63 -3.28
N ASP A 94 5.23 4.38 -2.32
CA ASP A 94 5.76 5.67 -1.90
C ASP A 94 7.11 5.56 -1.18
N PHE A 95 7.46 4.39 -0.64
CA PHE A 95 8.69 4.19 0.15
C PHE A 95 9.86 3.64 -0.65
N ARG A 96 9.60 3.13 -1.86
CA ARG A 96 10.67 2.70 -2.77
C ARG A 96 11.48 3.92 -3.20
N THR A 97 12.75 3.97 -2.80
CA THR A 97 13.69 4.99 -3.24
C THR A 97 14.09 4.72 -4.69
N THR A 98 14.23 5.79 -5.48
CA THR A 98 14.67 5.77 -6.89
C THR A 98 15.97 5.00 -7.14
N ASP A 99 16.79 4.81 -6.11
CA ASP A 99 18.08 4.11 -6.18
C ASP A 99 17.94 2.59 -6.43
N GLU A 100 16.75 2.01 -6.21
CA GLU A 100 16.47 0.60 -6.52
C GLU A 100 16.04 0.37 -7.98
N GLU A 101 15.64 1.43 -8.69
CA GLU A 101 15.19 1.34 -10.09
C GLU A 101 16.35 1.52 -11.10
N GLU A 102 17.48 2.11 -10.70
CA GLU A 102 18.62 2.41 -11.60
C GLU A 102 19.74 1.35 -11.60
N ASN A 103 19.76 0.39 -10.68
CA ASN A 103 20.82 -0.62 -10.64
C ASN A 103 20.38 -1.90 -11.37
N GLU A 104 20.86 -2.06 -12.63
CA GLU A 104 20.92 -3.37 -13.28
C GLU A 104 21.58 -4.37 -12.32
N VAL A 105 20.78 -5.33 -11.87
CA VAL A 105 21.14 -6.26 -10.80
C VAL A 105 22.40 -7.06 -11.17
N ASN A 106 23.52 -6.76 -10.51
CA ASN A 106 24.70 -7.63 -10.52
C ASN A 106 24.39 -8.85 -9.64
N ILE A 107 24.18 -9.99 -10.29
CA ILE A 107 23.66 -11.24 -9.69
C ILE A 107 24.60 -11.80 -8.59
N ASP A 108 25.86 -11.36 -8.55
CA ASP A 108 26.88 -11.90 -7.65
C ASP A 108 26.88 -11.29 -6.22
N GLU A 109 26.15 -10.21 -5.94
CA GLU A 109 26.11 -9.56 -4.61
C GLU A 109 24.84 -9.87 -3.78
N LEU A 110 23.87 -10.64 -4.30
CA LEU A 110 22.52 -10.79 -3.74
C LEU A 110 22.38 -11.69 -2.49
N ASN A 111 23.48 -12.17 -1.89
CA ASN A 111 23.43 -13.23 -0.86
C ASN A 111 23.73 -12.77 0.58
N PHE A 112 23.54 -11.49 0.91
CA PHE A 112 23.52 -11.05 2.31
C PHE A 112 22.32 -10.13 2.57
N GLN A 113 21.31 -10.67 3.28
CA GLN A 113 20.24 -9.91 3.92
C GLN A 113 19.39 -9.02 3.00
N GLN A 114 18.99 -9.50 1.83
CA GLN A 114 18.06 -8.74 1.01
C GLN A 114 16.65 -8.87 1.57
N ASP A 115 16.22 -7.83 2.26
CA ASP A 115 14.81 -7.60 2.52
C ASP A 115 14.06 -7.61 1.19
N LYS A 116 13.08 -8.51 1.07
CA LYS A 116 12.22 -8.67 -0.12
C LYS A 116 10.83 -8.09 0.10
N GLY A 117 10.59 -7.48 1.26
CA GLY A 117 9.33 -6.89 1.68
C GLY A 117 9.27 -5.40 1.32
N THR A 118 8.99 -4.57 2.32
CA THR A 118 8.77 -3.13 2.09
C THR A 118 10.07 -2.31 2.07
N GLY A 119 11.24 -2.92 2.26
CA GLY A 119 12.52 -2.22 2.37
C GLY A 119 12.79 -1.68 3.77
N GLY A 120 12.23 -2.31 4.81
CA GLY A 120 12.32 -1.91 6.21
C GLY A 120 11.35 -0.80 6.61
N TYR A 121 10.32 -0.55 5.78
CA TYR A 121 9.32 0.51 5.96
C TYR A 121 7.95 -0.06 6.40
N GLU A 122 7.91 -1.24 7.03
CA GLU A 122 6.66 -1.94 7.37
C GLU A 122 5.81 -1.12 8.34
N HIS A 123 6.46 -0.58 9.37
CA HIS A 123 5.83 0.30 10.34
C HIS A 123 5.27 1.58 9.67
N ASP A 124 6.01 2.17 8.73
CA ASP A 124 5.56 3.37 8.02
C ASP A 124 4.40 3.07 7.07
N CYS A 125 4.41 1.90 6.41
CA CYS A 125 3.29 1.41 5.60
C CYS A 125 2.04 1.22 6.46
N LEU A 126 2.16 0.61 7.64
CA LEU A 126 1.04 0.44 8.56
C LEU A 126 0.45 1.79 9.00
N LEU A 127 1.31 2.72 9.40
CA LEU A 127 0.90 4.06 9.82
C LEU A 127 0.21 4.82 8.67
N ASN A 128 0.81 4.78 7.47
CA ASN A 128 0.22 5.38 6.28
C ASN A 128 -1.10 4.73 5.89
N GLY A 129 -1.25 3.42 6.06
CA GLY A 129 -2.51 2.71 5.82
C GLY A 129 -3.63 3.27 6.68
N ALA A 130 -3.35 3.48 7.98
CA ALA A 130 -4.29 4.09 8.91
C ALA A 130 -4.61 5.56 8.57
N ILE A 131 -3.59 6.36 8.21
CA ILE A 131 -3.76 7.76 7.81
C ILE A 131 -4.60 7.85 6.52
N ASN A 132 -4.30 7.01 5.53
CA ASN A 132 -5.03 6.94 4.27
C ASN A 132 -6.47 6.49 4.50
N ALA A 133 -6.71 5.49 5.35
CA ALA A 133 -8.05 5.06 5.73
C ALA A 133 -8.86 6.20 6.36
N TYR A 134 -8.26 6.95 7.28
CA TYR A 134 -8.89 8.12 7.87
C TYR A 134 -9.18 9.22 6.83
N PHE A 135 -8.25 9.47 5.92
CA PHE A 135 -8.46 10.43 4.82
C PHE A 135 -9.61 10.01 3.91
N CYS A 136 -9.66 8.74 3.50
CA CYS A 136 -10.75 8.14 2.73
C CYS A 136 -12.10 8.27 3.45
N TYR A 137 -12.13 8.02 4.76
CA TYR A 137 -13.31 8.23 5.60
C TYR A 137 -13.79 9.69 5.56
N GLN A 138 -12.88 10.64 5.72
CA GLN A 138 -13.22 12.07 5.64
C GLN A 138 -13.78 12.49 4.29
N GLN A 139 -13.40 11.81 3.20
CA GLN A 139 -13.92 12.07 1.86
C GLN A 139 -15.23 11.33 1.57
N GLY A 140 -15.73 10.50 2.49
CA GLY A 140 -17.00 9.78 2.33
C GLY A 140 -16.90 8.44 1.58
N LEU A 141 -15.70 7.86 1.47
CA LEU A 141 -15.52 6.55 0.81
C LEU A 141 -16.28 5.43 1.53
N TYR A 142 -16.35 5.49 2.86
CA TYR A 142 -17.11 4.53 3.66
C TYR A 142 -18.50 5.10 3.94
N PRO A 143 -19.58 4.38 3.60
CA PRO A 143 -20.91 4.81 4.02
C PRO A 143 -20.96 4.86 5.54
N VAL A 144 -21.48 5.96 6.09
CA VAL A 144 -21.84 6.03 7.51
C VAL A 144 -22.85 4.91 7.72
N SER A 145 -22.48 3.89 8.51
CA SER A 145 -23.37 2.76 8.79
C SER A 145 -24.72 3.31 9.26
N CYS A 146 -25.75 3.11 8.44
CA CYS A 146 -27.14 3.40 8.79
C CYS A 146 -27.63 2.46 9.89
#